data_AF-A0A1C5KK07-F1
#
_entry.id   AF-A0A1C5KK07-F1
#
_cell.length_a   1.000
_cell.length_b   1.000
_cell.length_c   1.000
_cell.angle_alpha   90.00
_cell.angle_beta   90.00
_cell.angle_gamma   90.00
#
_symmetry.space_group_name_H-M   'P 1'
#
loop_
_entity.id
_entity.type
_entity.pdbx_description
1 polymer ?
#
loop_
_entity_poly.entity_id
_entity_poly.type
_entity_poly.pdbx_seq_one_letter_code
_entity_poly.pdbx_strand_id
1 'polypeptide(L)'
;MASSRSKELYRVLKAKGYPDDFCRELAYRQLNTDYTATRMLGYLYRISELRIEDVVDEMLAIQSDRNAIIQKKELEQAQAAINRMYREGLGSER
;
A
#
# COMPACT_ATOMS: atom_id res chain seq x y z
N MET A 1 13.74 -5.62 -4.53
CA MET A 1 13.37 -7.05 -4.58
C MET A 1 11.92 -7.20 -4.12
N ALA A 2 11.13 -8.07 -4.75
CA ALA A 2 9.78 -8.36 -4.28
C ALA A 2 9.82 -9.05 -2.91
N SER A 3 8.95 -8.64 -2.00
CA SER A 3 8.90 -9.15 -0.63
C SER A 3 8.47 -10.63 -0.60
N SER A 4 8.66 -11.31 0.54
CA SER A 4 8.22 -12.70 0.71
C SER A 4 6.69 -12.82 0.54
N ARG A 5 5.93 -11.84 1.05
CA ARG A 5 4.48 -11.79 0.89
C ARG A 5 4.03 -11.48 -0.52
N SER A 6 4.73 -10.63 -1.27
CA SER A 6 4.42 -10.41 -2.69
C SER A 6 4.56 -11.70 -3.51
N LYS A 7 5.55 -12.54 -3.23
CA LYS A 7 5.70 -13.85 -3.89
C LYS A 7 4.56 -14.81 -3.54
N GLU A 8 4.10 -14.80 -2.29
CA GLU A 8 2.94 -15.57 -1.84
C GLU A 8 1.66 -15.09 -2.54
N LEU A 9 1.43 -13.78 -2.59
CA LEU A 9 0.31 -13.17 -3.30
C LEU A 9 0.26 -13.59 -4.76
N TYR A 10 1.40 -13.53 -5.46
CA TYR A 10 1.52 -14.03 -6.83
C TYR A 10 1.06 -15.49 -6.95
N ARG A 11 1.51 -16.38 -6.05
CA ARG A 11 1.14 -17.80 -6.06
C ARG A 11 -0.36 -18.00 -5.82
N VAL A 12 -0.96 -17.24 -4.90
CA VAL A 12 -2.40 -17.32 -4.61
C VAL A 12 -3.24 -16.87 -5.81
N LEU A 13 -2.87 -15.76 -6.45
CA LEU A 13 -3.56 -15.28 -7.65
C LEU A 13 -3.46 -16.29 -8.81
N LYS A 14 -2.28 -16.88 -9.01
CA LYS A 14 -2.08 -17.95 -9.99
C LYS A 14 -2.92 -19.18 -9.68
N ALA A 15 -2.99 -19.59 -8.41
CA ALA A 15 -3.78 -20.74 -7.98
C ALA A 15 -5.29 -20.52 -8.18
N LYS A 16 -5.76 -19.26 -8.12
CA LYS A 16 -7.14 -18.87 -8.45
C LYS A 16 -7.43 -18.77 -9.95
N GLY A 17 -6.43 -18.97 -10.81
CA GLY A 17 -6.61 -19.03 -12.26
C GLY A 17 -6.53 -17.68 -12.99
N TYR A 18 -6.06 -16.62 -12.34
CA TYR A 18 -5.89 -15.33 -13.02
C TYR A 18 -4.71 -15.33 -14.03
N PRO A 19 -4.76 -14.49 -15.08
CA PRO A 19 -3.70 -14.38 -16.07
C PRO A 19 -2.33 -14.06 -15.44
N ASP A 20 -1.25 -14.62 -16.00
CA ASP A 20 0.11 -14.47 -15.44
C ASP A 20 0.55 -13.01 -15.33
N ASP A 21 0.32 -12.24 -16.39
CA ASP A 21 0.70 -10.82 -16.47
C ASP A 21 -0.04 -10.00 -15.41
N PHE A 22 -1.34 -10.29 -15.21
CA PHE A 22 -2.13 -9.68 -14.15
C PHE A 22 -1.56 -10.01 -12.77
N CYS A 23 -1.23 -11.28 -12.52
CA CYS A 23 -0.64 -11.71 -11.24
C CYS A 23 0.69 -11.01 -10.97
N ARG A 24 1.54 -10.84 -11.98
CA ARG A 24 2.84 -10.16 -11.85
C ARG A 24 2.67 -8.66 -11.60
N GLU A 25 1.82 -8.00 -12.38
CA GLU A 25 1.55 -6.57 -12.23
C GLU A 25 1.03 -6.28 -10.81
N LEU A 26 0.03 -7.04 -10.37
CA LEU A 26 -0.59 -6.81 -9.08
C LEU A 26 0.38 -7.12 -7.92
N ALA A 27 1.06 -8.28 -7.95
CA ALA A 27 1.90 -8.69 -6.83
C ALA A 27 3.25 -7.96 -6.75
N TYR A 28 3.88 -7.68 -7.90
CA TYR A 28 5.27 -7.18 -7.92
C TYR A 28 5.39 -5.69 -8.22
N ARG A 29 4.35 -5.05 -8.75
CA ARG A 29 4.36 -3.60 -9.03
C ARG A 29 3.39 -2.85 -8.14
N GLN A 30 2.13 -3.26 -8.08
CA GLN A 30 1.12 -2.55 -7.31
C GLN A 30 1.21 -2.83 -5.80
N LEU A 31 1.29 -4.12 -5.41
CA LEU A 31 1.30 -4.57 -4.01
C LEU A 31 2.66 -5.18 -3.62
N ASN A 32 3.72 -4.43 -3.88
CA ASN A 32 5.11 -4.88 -3.77
C ASN A 32 5.73 -4.82 -2.35
N THR A 33 4.93 -4.49 -1.33
CA THR A 33 5.36 -4.43 0.08
C THR A 33 4.64 -5.49 0.90
N ASP A 34 5.24 -5.92 2.01
CA ASP A 34 4.60 -6.88 2.90
C ASP A 34 3.25 -6.38 3.44
N TYR A 35 3.13 -5.09 3.73
CA TYR A 35 1.88 -4.49 4.20
C TYR A 35 0.75 -4.64 3.17
N THR A 36 0.99 -4.16 1.95
CA THR A 36 -0.03 -4.19 0.88
C THR A 36 -0.34 -5.60 0.41
N ALA A 37 0.67 -6.47 0.30
CA ALA A 37 0.46 -7.87 -0.06
C ALA A 37 -0.33 -8.65 1.01
N THR A 38 -0.06 -8.42 2.30
CA THR A 38 -0.79 -9.07 3.40
C THR A 38 -2.27 -8.69 3.40
N ARG A 39 -2.60 -7.42 3.12
CA ARG A 39 -3.98 -6.95 3.02
C ARG A 39 -4.74 -7.68 1.91
N MET A 40 -4.16 -7.74 0.72
CA MET A 40 -4.77 -8.44 -0.42
C MET A 40 -4.89 -9.94 -0.18
N LEU A 41 -3.88 -10.60 0.40
CA LEU A 41 -3.98 -12.01 0.81
C LEU A 41 -5.16 -12.24 1.75
N GLY A 42 -5.36 -11.37 2.74
CA GLY A 42 -6.50 -11.43 3.65
C GLY A 42 -7.85 -11.30 2.94
N TYR A 43 -7.95 -10.50 1.88
CA TYR A 43 -9.14 -10.40 1.05
C TYR A 43 -9.38 -11.70 0.25
N LEU A 44 -8.35 -12.16 -0.47
CA LEU A 44 -8.40 -13.37 -1.31
C LEU A 44 -8.71 -14.66 -0.54
N TYR A 45 -8.38 -14.72 0.76
CA TYR A 45 -8.71 -15.87 1.61
C TYR A 45 -10.14 -15.88 2.15
N ARG A 46 -10.82 -14.73 2.17
CA ARG A 46 -12.21 -14.65 2.68
C ARG A 46 -13.25 -14.89 1.59
N ILE A 47 -12.89 -14.65 0.33
CA ILE A 47 -13.82 -14.72 -0.79
C ILE A 47 -13.33 -15.77 -1.79
N SER A 48 -14.18 -16.77 -2.02
CA SER A 48 -13.85 -17.94 -2.83
C SER A 48 -13.84 -17.61 -4.32
N GLU A 49 -14.91 -16.97 -4.81
CA GLU A 49 -15.09 -16.57 -6.20
C GLU A 49 -14.98 -15.05 -6.32
N LEU A 50 -13.94 -14.59 -7.00
CA LEU A 50 -13.68 -13.17 -7.23
C LEU A 50 -13.44 -12.98 -8.72
N ARG A 51 -14.12 -11.99 -9.30
CA ARG A 51 -13.80 -11.56 -10.66
C ARG A 51 -12.55 -10.70 -10.61
N ILE A 52 -11.93 -10.47 -11.76
CA ILE A 52 -10.72 -9.65 -11.85
C ILE A 52 -11.03 -8.21 -11.37
N GLU A 53 -12.22 -7.70 -11.66
CA GLU A 53 -12.69 -6.38 -11.25
C GLU A 53 -12.71 -6.25 -9.73
N ASP A 54 -13.23 -7.26 -9.02
CA ASP A 54 -13.32 -7.25 -7.55
C ASP A 54 -11.91 -7.22 -6.91
N VAL A 55 -10.95 -7.92 -7.51
CA VAL A 55 -9.54 -7.91 -7.09
C VAL A 55 -8.87 -6.57 -7.37
N VAL A 56 -9.19 -5.94 -8.50
CA VAL A 56 -8.68 -4.61 -8.86
C VAL A 56 -9.24 -3.54 -7.92
N ASP A 57 -10.53 -3.59 -7.61
CA ASP A 57 -11.17 -2.64 -6.69
C ASP A 57 -10.53 -2.69 -5.30
N GLU A 58 -10.30 -3.89 -4.77
CA GLU A 58 -9.59 -4.06 -3.49
C GLU A 58 -8.13 -3.56 -3.57
N MET A 59 -7.44 -3.80 -4.69
CA MET A 59 -6.07 -3.30 -4.91
C MET A 59 -6.03 -1.76 -4.90
N LEU A 60 -7.00 -1.10 -5.53
CA LEU A 60 -7.13 0.37 -5.50
C LEU A 60 -7.46 0.88 -4.10
N ALA A 61 -8.34 0.19 -3.36
CA ALA A 61 -8.66 0.53 -1.98
C ALA A 61 -7.42 0.47 -1.06
N ILE A 62 -6.62 -0.60 -1.17
CA ILE A 62 -5.37 -0.77 -0.41
C ILE A 62 -4.36 0.35 -0.75
N GLN A 63 -4.26 0.73 -2.02
CA GLN A 63 -3.36 1.82 -2.46
C GLN A 63 -3.83 3.18 -1.92
N SER A 64 -5.15 3.41 -1.91
CA SER A 64 -5.74 4.61 -1.33
C SER A 64 -5.44 4.72 0.17
N ASP A 65 -5.67 3.65 0.93
CA ASP A 65 -5.35 3.58 2.37
C ASP A 65 -3.88 3.89 2.64
N ARG A 66 -2.98 3.30 1.85
CA ARG A 66 -1.53 3.55 1.95
C ARG A 66 -1.19 5.02 1.71
N ASN A 67 -1.77 5.63 0.68
CA ASN A 67 -1.50 7.03 0.33
C ASN A 67 -2.03 7.98 1.39
N ALA A 68 -3.20 7.72 1.97
CA ALA A 68 -3.74 8.50 3.07
C ALA A 68 -2.82 8.50 4.30
N ILE A 69 -2.21 7.34 4.62
CA ILE A 69 -1.24 7.24 5.73
C ILE A 69 0.02 8.06 5.45
N ILE A 70 0.55 8.03 4.22
CA ILE A 70 1.74 8.81 3.84
C ILE A 70 1.44 10.31 3.94
N GLN A 71 0.35 10.77 3.34
CA GLN A 71 -0.07 12.16 3.38
C GLN A 71 -0.25 12.66 4.82
N LYS A 72 -0.89 11.85 5.68
CA LYS A 72 -1.04 12.18 7.10
C LYS A 72 0.31 12.38 7.79
N LYS A 73 1.29 11.50 7.55
CA LYS A 73 2.63 11.61 8.15
C LYS A 73 3.38 12.85 7.67
N GLU A 74 3.27 13.18 6.39
CA GLU A 74 3.89 14.40 5.83
C GLU A 74 3.30 15.65 6.47
N LEU A 75 1.98 15.71 6.64
CA LEU A 75 1.30 16.81 7.35
C LEU A 75 1.73 16.90 8.82
N GLU A 76 1.83 15.78 9.53
CA GLU A 76 2.32 15.75 10.91
C GLU A 76 3.76 16.24 11.03
N GLN A 77 4.63 15.88 10.08
CA GLN A 77 6.01 16.36 10.01
C GLN A 77 6.09 17.86 9.74
N ALA A 78 5.29 18.38 8.80
CA ALA A 78 5.19 19.80 8.51
C ALA A 78 4.70 20.59 9.74
N GLN A 79 3.67 20.08 10.43
CA GLN A 79 3.17 20.69 11.65
C GLN A 79 4.21 20.67 12.79
N ALA A 80 4.97 19.59 12.93
CA ALA A 80 6.06 19.51 13.91
C ALA A 80 7.18 20.53 13.62
N ALA A 81 7.51 20.76 12.35
CA ALA A 81 8.47 21.78 11.95
C ALA A 81 7.97 23.20 12.27
N ILE A 82 6.70 23.50 11.99
CA ILE A 82 6.06 24.77 12.36
C ILE A 82 6.09 24.96 13.89
N ASN A 83 5.71 23.94 14.65
CA ASN A 83 5.70 24.00 16.11
C ASN A 83 7.10 24.23 16.70
N ARG A 84 8.16 23.68 16.09
CA ARG A 84 9.55 23.98 16.48
C ARG A 84 9.89 25.45 16.26
N MET A 85 9.54 26.02 15.11
CA MET A 85 9.75 27.44 14.82
C MET A 85 9.04 28.36 15.82
N TYR A 86 7.81 28.02 16.23
CA TYR A 86 7.11 28.75 17.28
C TYR A 86 7.77 28.65 18.66
N ARG A 87 8.36 27.51 19.01
CA ARG A 87 9.02 27.27 20.31
C ARG A 87 10.41 27.89 20.40
N GLU A 88 11.18 27.78 19.33
CA GLU A 88 12.58 28.21 19.27
C GLU A 88 12.70 29.67 18.79
N GLY A 89 11.60 30.25 18.28
CA GLY A 89 11.56 31.56 17.65
C GLY A 89 12.09 31.51 16.22
N LEU A 90 11.57 32.37 15.35
CA LEU A 90 12.26 32.73 14.11
C LEU A 90 13.51 33.48 14.54
N GLY A 91 14.68 32.82 14.57
CA GLY A 91 15.93 33.45 14.99
C GLY A 91 16.05 34.83 14.36
N SER A 92 15.85 35.88 15.16
CA SER A 92 15.88 37.24 14.65
C SER A 92 17.30 37.52 14.22
N GLU A 93 17.43 37.95 12.98
CA GLU A 93 18.59 38.60 12.39
C GLU A 93 19.41 39.37 13.45
N ARG A 94 20.69 39.04 13.53
CA ARG A 94 21.73 39.98 13.96
C ARG A 94 22.81 40.01 12.90
#